data_AF-A0A2K3LDY0-F1
#
_entry.id   AF-A0A2K3LDY0-F1
#
_cell.length_a   1.000
_cell.length_b   1.000
_cell.length_c   1.000
_cell.angle_alpha   90.00
_cell.angle_beta   90.00
_cell.angle_gamma   90.00
#
_symmetry.space_group_name_H-M   'P 1'
#
loop_
_entity.id
_entity.type
_entity.pdbx_description
1 polymer ?
#
loop_
_entity_poly.entity_id
_entity_poly.type
_entity_poly.pdbx_seq_one_letter_code
_entity_poly.pdbx_strand_id
1 'polypeptide(L)'
;SAYDLSGDEVFLEKARDLADKLLPAWNTPSGIPYNRINLAYGNTNNPRWTRGNSILADSGSEQLEFIALSQRTKDPKYQETAEKVIKELHRTFPKDGLLPIYLNPLTGTKSAGSITFGAMGDSFYEYLLKAWIQGNKTEMVKFYR
;
A
#
# COMPACT_ATOMS: atom_id res chain seq x y z
N SER A 1 -4.15 3.44 15.80
CA SER A 1 -4.87 4.54 16.48
C SER A 1 -5.62 4.09 17.73
N ALA A 2 -6.71 3.31 17.64
CA ALA A 2 -7.49 2.93 18.85
C ALA A 2 -6.64 2.17 19.88
N TYR A 3 -5.84 1.19 19.42
CA TYR A 3 -4.84 0.52 20.26
C TYR A 3 -3.83 1.50 20.86
N ASP A 4 -3.14 2.29 20.03
CA ASP A 4 -2.08 3.20 20.49
C ASP A 4 -2.56 4.26 21.52
N LEU A 5 -3.85 4.62 21.49
CA LEU A 5 -4.45 5.59 22.42
C LEU A 5 -4.99 4.95 23.70
N SER A 6 -5.42 3.69 23.66
CA SER A 6 -6.09 3.03 24.78
C SER A 6 -5.23 2.00 25.51
N GLY A 7 -4.27 1.39 24.81
CA GLY A 7 -3.56 0.20 25.27
C GLY A 7 -4.41 -1.07 25.32
N ASP A 8 -5.65 -1.04 24.82
CA ASP A 8 -6.53 -2.22 24.85
C ASP A 8 -6.20 -3.18 23.70
N GLU A 9 -5.67 -4.34 24.08
CA GLU A 9 -5.20 -5.39 23.18
C GLU A 9 -6.26 -5.89 22.19
N VAL A 10 -7.55 -5.76 22.52
CA VAL A 10 -8.63 -6.14 21.59
C VAL A 10 -8.50 -5.42 20.25
N PHE A 11 -8.04 -4.16 20.24
CA PHE A 11 -7.88 -3.40 19.02
C PHE A 11 -6.68 -3.87 18.19
N LEU A 12 -5.59 -4.32 18.84
CA LEU A 12 -4.43 -4.86 18.14
C LEU A 12 -4.74 -6.24 17.54
N GLU A 13 -5.43 -7.09 18.30
CA GLU A 13 -5.89 -8.40 17.83
C GLU A 13 -6.79 -8.28 16.60
N LYS A 14 -7.75 -7.35 16.63
CA LYS A 14 -8.65 -7.12 15.49
C LYS A 14 -7.94 -6.49 14.30
N ALA A 15 -6.99 -5.58 14.52
CA ALA A 15 -6.18 -5.03 13.45
C ALA A 15 -5.36 -6.12 12.75
N ARG A 16 -4.76 -7.04 13.53
CA ARG A 16 -4.01 -8.19 13.02
C ARG A 16 -4.91 -9.13 12.19
N ASP A 17 -6.05 -9.53 12.75
CA ASP A 17 -7.02 -10.41 12.07
C ASP A 17 -7.50 -9.82 10.73
N LEU A 18 -7.76 -8.51 10.69
CA LEU A 18 -8.13 -7.84 9.45
C LEU A 18 -6.98 -7.82 8.45
N ALA A 19 -5.77 -7.43 8.87
CA ALA A 19 -4.61 -7.37 7.97
C ALA A 19 -4.26 -8.74 7.38
N ASP A 20 -4.30 -9.80 8.18
CA ASP A 20 -4.08 -11.18 7.72
C ASP A 20 -5.08 -11.58 6.61
N LYS A 21 -6.34 -11.15 6.71
CA LYS A 21 -7.36 -11.36 5.67
C LYS A 21 -7.17 -10.49 4.43
N LEU A 22 -6.46 -9.37 4.54
CA LEU A 22 -6.15 -8.49 3.40
C LEU A 22 -4.96 -8.99 2.59
N LEU A 23 -3.99 -9.68 3.21
CA LEU A 23 -2.74 -10.13 2.56
C LEU A 23 -2.90 -10.81 1.18
N PRO A 24 -3.94 -11.62 0.90
CA PRO A 24 -4.13 -12.19 -0.43
C PRO A 24 -4.25 -11.17 -1.56
N ALA A 25 -4.59 -9.90 -1.27
CA ALA A 25 -4.65 -8.84 -2.26
C ALA A 25 -3.30 -8.60 -2.96
N TRP A 26 -2.18 -8.79 -2.25
CA TRP A 26 -0.81 -8.65 -2.76
C TRP A 26 -0.27 -9.89 -3.47
N ASN A 27 -1.04 -10.98 -3.57
CA ASN A 27 -0.66 -12.19 -4.30
C ASN A 27 -0.75 -11.99 -5.81
N THR A 28 0.01 -11.05 -6.32
CA THR A 28 0.17 -10.71 -7.75
C THR A 28 1.63 -10.87 -8.14
N PRO A 29 1.94 -11.11 -9.42
CA PRO A 29 3.34 -11.28 -9.86
C PRO A 29 4.24 -10.09 -9.50
N SER A 30 3.71 -8.85 -9.55
CA SER A 30 4.46 -7.65 -9.17
C SER A 30 4.48 -7.38 -7.67
N GLY A 31 3.50 -7.89 -6.92
CA GLY A 31 3.24 -7.52 -5.53
C GLY A 31 2.42 -6.23 -5.38
N ILE A 32 1.98 -5.58 -6.48
CA ILE A 32 0.98 -4.51 -6.41
C ILE A 32 -0.38 -5.15 -6.14
N PRO A 33 -1.15 -4.69 -5.12
CA PRO A 33 -2.38 -5.36 -4.73
C PRO A 33 -3.53 -5.11 -5.72
N TYR A 34 -4.44 -6.08 -5.80
CA TYR A 34 -5.79 -5.85 -6.33
C TYR A 34 -6.59 -5.00 -5.32
N ASN A 35 -7.39 -4.03 -5.79
CA ASN A 35 -8.09 -3.08 -4.91
C ASN A 35 -9.40 -3.60 -4.29
N ARG A 36 -9.78 -4.85 -4.57
CA ARG A 36 -10.92 -5.50 -3.91
C ARG A 36 -10.53 -6.90 -3.47
N ILE A 37 -10.99 -7.24 -2.27
CA ILE A 37 -10.86 -8.56 -1.69
C ILE A 37 -12.16 -8.96 -0.98
N ASN A 38 -12.53 -10.22 -1.13
CA ASN A 38 -13.55 -10.83 -0.30
C ASN A 38 -12.90 -11.37 0.97
N LEU A 39 -13.19 -10.78 2.13
CA LEU A 39 -12.55 -11.15 3.41
C LEU A 39 -12.89 -12.57 3.91
N ALA A 40 -13.98 -13.18 3.42
CA ALA A 40 -14.36 -14.54 3.79
C ALA A 40 -13.64 -15.61 2.95
N TYR A 41 -13.39 -15.31 1.67
CA TYR A 41 -12.90 -16.29 0.70
C TYR A 41 -11.50 -15.97 0.14
N GLY A 42 -10.96 -14.77 0.39
CA GLY A 42 -9.67 -14.33 -0.12
C GLY A 42 -9.64 -14.02 -1.63
N ASN A 43 -10.78 -14.11 -2.33
CA ASN A 43 -10.85 -13.81 -3.76
C ASN A 43 -10.62 -12.32 -4.02
N THR A 44 -9.75 -12.00 -4.97
CA THR A 44 -9.33 -10.64 -5.28
C THR A 44 -9.66 -10.24 -6.71
N ASN A 45 -9.93 -8.96 -6.93
CA ASN A 45 -10.09 -8.38 -8.26
C ASN A 45 -9.92 -6.86 -8.24
N ASN A 46 -9.86 -6.27 -9.43
CA ASN A 46 -10.00 -4.83 -9.60
C ASN A 46 -11.42 -4.47 -10.05
N PRO A 47 -11.92 -3.25 -9.77
CA PRO A 47 -13.19 -2.78 -10.32
C PRO A 47 -13.19 -2.89 -11.86
N ARG A 48 -14.30 -3.36 -12.46
CA ARG A 48 -14.35 -3.64 -13.91
C ARG A 48 -13.97 -2.44 -14.79
N TRP A 49 -14.27 -1.22 -14.34
CA TRP A 49 -13.99 0.02 -15.06
C TRP A 49 -12.50 0.38 -15.13
N THR A 50 -11.64 -0.20 -14.27
CA THR A 50 -10.18 0.00 -14.33
C THR A 50 -9.50 -0.87 -15.40
N ARG A 51 -10.26 -1.75 -16.07
CA ARG A 51 -9.77 -2.69 -17.10
C ARG A 51 -8.61 -3.55 -16.60
N GLY A 52 -8.69 -3.99 -15.34
CA GLY A 52 -7.69 -4.86 -14.71
C GLY A 52 -6.57 -4.11 -13.98
N ASN A 53 -6.48 -2.79 -14.09
CA ASN A 53 -5.48 -1.99 -13.37
C ASN A 53 -5.87 -1.72 -11.92
N SER A 54 -4.87 -1.61 -11.07
CA SER A 54 -5.00 -1.14 -9.70
C SER A 54 -4.86 0.38 -9.65
N ILE A 55 -5.50 1.00 -8.67
CA ILE A 55 -5.50 2.44 -8.43
C ILE A 55 -4.25 2.83 -7.63
N LEU A 56 -3.56 3.90 -8.06
CA LEU A 56 -2.32 4.37 -7.46
C LEU A 56 -2.48 4.73 -5.98
N ALA A 57 -3.49 5.55 -5.64
CA ALA A 57 -3.78 5.92 -4.26
C ALA A 57 -4.10 4.69 -3.40
N ASP A 58 -5.01 3.82 -3.84
CA ASP A 58 -5.40 2.61 -3.10
C ASP A 58 -4.19 1.70 -2.82
N SER A 59 -3.35 1.43 -3.81
CA SER A 59 -2.16 0.57 -3.64
C SER A 59 -1.00 1.27 -2.91
N GLY A 60 -1.00 2.59 -2.90
CA GLY A 60 0.08 3.44 -2.41
C GLY A 60 -0.22 4.15 -1.10
N SER A 61 -1.31 3.78 -0.40
CA SER A 61 -1.75 4.45 0.82
C SER A 61 -2.16 3.49 1.94
N GLU A 62 -1.40 2.41 2.08
CA GLU A 62 -1.60 1.38 3.10
C GLU A 62 -0.33 1.15 3.95
N GLN A 63 0.75 1.87 3.62
CA GLN A 63 2.08 1.67 4.19
C GLN A 63 2.12 2.03 5.67
N LEU A 64 1.51 3.14 6.08
CA LEU A 64 1.59 3.60 7.46
C LEU A 64 0.95 2.61 8.43
N GLU A 65 -0.17 2.04 8.03
CA GLU A 65 -0.98 1.09 8.79
C GLU A 65 -0.24 -0.23 8.92
N PHE A 66 0.29 -0.76 7.81
CA PHE A 66 1.03 -2.03 7.79
C PHE A 66 2.39 -1.92 8.50
N ILE A 67 3.11 -0.82 8.33
CA ILE A 67 4.34 -0.53 9.09
C ILE A 67 4.03 -0.45 10.57
N ALA A 68 2.99 0.30 10.96
CA ALA A 68 2.60 0.40 12.36
C ALA A 68 2.25 -0.98 12.93
N LEU A 69 1.45 -1.78 12.22
CA LEU A 69 1.08 -3.12 12.66
C LEU A 69 2.30 -4.02 12.88
N SER A 70 3.27 -4.03 11.97
CA SER A 70 4.55 -4.74 12.16
C SER A 70 5.30 -4.28 13.41
N GLN A 71 5.35 -2.98 13.68
CA GLN A 71 6.03 -2.45 14.87
C GLN A 71 5.38 -2.90 16.19
N ARG A 72 4.05 -3.04 16.24
CA ARG A 72 3.31 -3.45 17.44
C ARG A 72 3.32 -4.97 17.61
N THR A 73 3.10 -5.71 16.53
CA THR A 73 3.02 -7.18 16.55
C THR A 73 4.39 -7.87 16.51
N LYS A 74 5.45 -7.15 16.15
CA LYS A 74 6.79 -7.68 15.86
C LYS A 74 6.84 -8.68 14.70
N ASP A 75 5.81 -8.70 13.85
CA ASP A 75 5.73 -9.52 12.65
C ASP A 75 6.08 -8.65 11.43
N PRO A 76 7.26 -8.83 10.78
CA PRO A 76 7.72 -7.95 9.71
C PRO A 76 6.91 -8.08 8.42
N LYS A 77 6.10 -9.15 8.26
CA LYS A 77 5.41 -9.45 7.00
C LYS A 77 4.51 -8.31 6.51
N TYR A 78 3.89 -7.56 7.42
CA TYR A 78 2.99 -6.47 7.05
C TYR A 78 3.78 -5.32 6.42
N GLN A 79 4.81 -4.83 7.11
CA GLN A 79 5.72 -3.80 6.59
C GLN A 79 6.34 -4.23 5.26
N GLU A 80 6.88 -5.45 5.18
CA GLU A 80 7.51 -5.96 3.97
C GLU A 80 6.55 -6.00 2.78
N THR A 81 5.30 -6.41 3.01
CA THR A 81 4.25 -6.47 1.99
C THR A 81 3.92 -5.08 1.45
N ALA A 82 3.68 -4.10 2.33
CA ALA A 82 3.30 -2.76 1.91
C ALA A 82 4.47 -1.96 1.29
N GLU A 83 5.70 -2.13 1.80
CA GLU A 83 6.91 -1.50 1.25
C GLU A 83 7.28 -2.06 -0.13
N LYS A 84 7.01 -3.34 -0.39
CA LYS A 84 7.30 -3.96 -1.69
C LYS A 84 6.64 -3.20 -2.83
N VAL A 85 5.42 -2.69 -2.64
CA VAL A 85 4.71 -1.88 -3.63
C VAL A 85 5.51 -0.62 -3.97
N ILE A 86 5.96 0.12 -2.96
CA ILE A 86 6.71 1.37 -3.15
C ILE A 86 8.05 1.09 -3.80
N LYS A 87 8.76 0.04 -3.36
CA LYS A 87 10.03 -0.39 -3.95
C LYS A 87 9.87 -0.76 -5.42
N GLU A 88 8.79 -1.46 -5.79
CA GLU A 88 8.53 -1.83 -7.18
C GLU A 88 8.21 -0.60 -8.03
N LEU A 89 7.38 0.32 -7.53
CA LEU A 89 7.11 1.59 -8.21
C LEU A 89 8.41 2.39 -8.39
N HIS A 90 9.24 2.50 -7.35
CA HIS A 90 10.49 3.27 -7.36
C HIS A 90 11.45 2.87 -8.50
N ARG A 91 11.43 1.61 -8.93
CA ARG A 91 12.24 1.12 -10.08
C ARG A 91 11.84 1.76 -11.40
N THR A 92 10.60 2.23 -11.50
CA THR A 92 10.01 2.80 -12.72
C THR A 92 9.54 4.26 -12.54
N PHE A 93 9.91 4.88 -11.41
CA PHE A 93 9.58 6.27 -11.12
C PHE A 93 10.09 7.18 -12.26
N PRO A 94 9.22 7.98 -12.86
CA PRO A 94 9.66 8.98 -13.83
C PRO A 94 10.46 10.08 -13.12
N LYS A 95 11.32 10.77 -13.88
CA LYS A 95 12.21 11.81 -13.34
C LYS A 95 11.47 12.98 -12.68
N ASP A 96 10.22 13.23 -13.09
CA ASP A 96 9.35 14.27 -12.53
C ASP A 96 8.54 13.78 -11.31
N GLY A 97 8.65 12.49 -10.96
CA GLY A 97 7.93 11.88 -9.84
C GLY A 97 6.43 11.65 -10.09
N LEU A 98 5.91 11.94 -11.29
CA LEU A 98 4.48 11.91 -11.56
C LEU A 98 4.01 10.56 -12.11
N LEU A 99 3.17 9.87 -11.36
CA LEU A 99 2.59 8.59 -11.77
C LEU A 99 1.13 8.76 -12.24
N PRO A 100 0.73 8.05 -13.32
CA PRO A 100 -0.69 7.90 -13.66
C PRO A 100 -1.47 7.21 -12.55
N ILE A 101 -2.77 7.48 -12.46
CA ILE A 101 -3.66 6.88 -11.46
C ILE A 101 -3.84 5.35 -11.57
N TYR A 102 -3.31 4.72 -12.62
CA TYR A 102 -3.44 3.28 -12.85
C TYR A 102 -2.09 2.57 -12.91
N LEU A 103 -2.05 1.42 -12.24
CA LEU A 103 -0.92 0.50 -12.13
C LEU A 103 -1.33 -0.88 -12.64
N ASN A 104 -0.46 -1.57 -13.37
CA ASN A 104 -0.73 -2.94 -13.78
C ASN A 104 -0.22 -3.92 -12.70
N PRO A 105 -1.12 -4.66 -12.00
CA PRO A 105 -0.70 -5.56 -10.93
C PRO A 105 0.04 -6.81 -11.42
N LEU A 106 -0.02 -7.13 -12.72
CA LEU A 106 0.70 -8.27 -13.29
C LEU A 106 2.14 -7.90 -13.65
N THR A 107 2.38 -6.68 -14.15
CA THR A 107 3.69 -6.26 -14.66
C THR A 107 4.43 -5.29 -13.76
N GLY A 108 3.78 -4.68 -12.77
CA GLY A 108 4.38 -3.65 -11.92
C GLY A 108 4.53 -2.29 -12.60
N THR A 109 4.11 -2.17 -13.87
CA THR A 109 4.31 -0.96 -14.66
C THR A 109 3.12 -0.01 -14.55
N LYS A 110 3.40 1.30 -14.68
CA LYS A 110 2.35 2.30 -14.91
C LYS A 110 1.53 2.00 -16.16
N SER A 111 0.24 2.28 -16.09
CA SER A 111 -0.70 2.14 -17.20
C SER A 111 -1.18 3.50 -17.67
N ALA A 112 -1.66 3.58 -18.92
CA ALA A 112 -2.20 4.82 -19.46
C ALA A 112 -3.38 5.33 -18.61
N GLY A 113 -3.37 6.62 -18.26
CA GLY A 113 -4.37 7.23 -17.40
C GLY A 113 -4.02 8.69 -17.10
N SER A 114 -4.93 9.38 -16.42
CA SER A 114 -4.70 10.74 -15.96
C SER A 114 -3.61 10.77 -14.88
N ILE A 115 -2.87 11.88 -14.84
CA ILE A 115 -2.01 12.25 -13.72
C ILE A 115 -2.75 13.36 -12.96
N THR A 116 -2.98 13.16 -11.67
CA THR A 116 -3.73 14.11 -10.84
C THR A 116 -3.32 13.99 -9.38
N PHE A 117 -3.46 15.10 -8.64
CA PHE A 117 -3.37 15.18 -7.19
C PHE A 117 -4.76 15.12 -6.52
N GLY A 118 -5.79 14.77 -7.28
CA GLY A 118 -7.13 14.47 -6.75
C GLY A 118 -7.36 12.97 -6.60
N ALA A 119 -8.63 12.58 -6.58
CA ALA A 119 -9.05 11.20 -6.40
C ALA A 119 -8.25 10.21 -7.26
N MET A 120 -7.89 9.07 -6.67
CA MET A 120 -7.10 7.97 -7.25
C MET A 120 -5.60 8.22 -7.37
N GLY A 121 -5.11 9.44 -7.08
CA GLY A 121 -3.67 9.75 -7.11
C GLY A 121 -3.16 10.54 -5.89
N ASP A 122 -4.02 11.32 -5.25
CA ASP A 122 -3.74 12.16 -4.07
C ASP A 122 -2.89 11.49 -2.98
N SER A 123 -3.45 10.50 -2.27
CA SER A 123 -2.88 10.00 -1.03
C SER A 123 -1.60 9.19 -1.23
N PHE A 124 -1.29 8.77 -2.46
CA PHE A 124 0.01 8.18 -2.78
C PHE A 124 1.15 9.15 -2.43
N TYR A 125 1.07 10.39 -2.91
CA TYR A 125 2.09 11.41 -2.63
C TYR A 125 2.12 11.82 -1.16
N GLU A 126 0.95 11.81 -0.50
CA GLU A 126 0.84 12.02 0.94
C GLU A 126 1.60 10.95 1.74
N TYR A 127 1.43 9.68 1.37
CA TYR A 127 2.02 8.55 2.09
C TYR A 127 3.52 8.42 1.87
N LEU A 128 4.05 8.87 0.73
CA LEU A 128 5.49 9.02 0.53
C LEU A 128 6.12 9.88 1.64
N LEU A 129 5.59 11.09 1.83
CA LEU A 129 6.07 12.00 2.88
C LEU A 129 5.83 11.45 4.28
N LYS A 130 4.62 10.95 4.56
CA LYS A 130 4.26 10.46 5.90
C LYS A 130 5.09 9.24 6.31
N ALA A 131 5.34 8.31 5.39
CA ALA A 131 6.13 7.12 5.70
C ALA A 131 7.61 7.46 5.92
N TRP A 132 8.16 8.42 5.16
CA TRP A 132 9.50 8.95 5.43
C TRP A 132 9.61 9.57 6.83
N ILE A 133 8.58 10.32 7.26
CA ILE A 133 8.52 10.87 8.62
C ILE A 133 8.36 9.76 9.68
N GLN A 134 7.45 8.81 9.47
CA GLN A 134 7.19 7.68 10.38
C GLN A 134 8.45 6.81 10.57
N GLY A 135 9.24 6.65 9.51
CA GLY A 135 10.54 5.95 9.52
C GLY A 135 11.72 6.78 10.05
N ASN A 136 11.45 7.85 10.80
CA ASN A 136 12.44 8.75 11.40
C ASN A 136 13.43 9.37 10.40
N LYS A 137 13.04 9.52 9.13
CA LYS A 137 13.83 10.19 8.08
C LYS A 137 15.24 9.58 7.88
N THR A 138 15.38 8.29 8.14
CA THR A 138 16.66 7.57 8.03
C THR A 138 16.97 7.21 6.58
N GLU A 139 18.24 6.89 6.29
CA GLU A 139 18.63 6.40 4.96
C GLU A 139 17.90 5.12 4.55
N MET A 140 17.48 4.28 5.53
CA MET A 140 16.73 3.05 5.25
C MET A 140 15.37 3.31 4.59
N VAL A 141 14.73 4.45 4.86
CA VAL A 141 13.41 4.82 4.31
C VAL A 141 13.50 5.89 3.23
N LYS A 142 14.70 6.16 2.69
CA LYS A 142 14.92 7.21 1.70
C LYS A 142 14.20 6.97 0.38
N PHE A 143 13.84 5.72 0.07
CA PHE A 143 13.07 5.38 -1.13
C PHE A 143 11.63 5.92 -1.11
N TYR A 144 11.15 6.41 0.04
CA TYR A 144 9.89 7.15 0.17
C TYR A 144 10.02 8.64 -0.17
N ARG A 145 11.24 9.16 -0.36
CA ARG A 145 11.52 10.57 -0.68
C ARG A 145 11.86 10.71 -2.16
#